data_AF-A0A7Y8MH66-F1
#
_entry.id   AF-A0A7Y8MH66-F1
#
_cell.length_a   1.000
_cell.length_b   1.000
_cell.length_c   1.000
_cell.angle_alpha   90.00
_cell.angle_beta   90.00
_cell.angle_gamma   90.00
#
_symmetry.space_group_name_H-M   'P 1'
#
loop_
_entity.id
_entity.type
_entity.pdbx_description
1 polymer ?
#
loop_
_entity_poly.entity_id
_entity_poly.type
_entity_poly.pdbx_seq_one_letter_code
_entity_poly.pdbx_strand_id
1 'polypeptide(L)'
;NFIDTLVAQSRASLARADFEAAAQRLNCEWQAVAAVAEVESGSLGAFGPDGRPIILFEPHIFSRNTSRRFDASHPHLSYPNFGARPYPRTQAERWAQLREAFALDEDAALKSASYGKFQILGQNFAVCGFASPRAFVSAMAESEAGQLRAFEGFVRGNRLDAALRALDWRAFARGYNGPAYEQTRYHIKMEEAYNRLKATGA
;
A
#
# COMPACT_ATOMS: atom_id res chain seq x y z
N ASN A 1 0.64 11.19 20.78
CA ASN A 1 0.25 9.85 20.31
C ASN A 1 0.90 9.62 18.94
N PHE A 2 1.59 8.49 18.72
CA PHE A 2 2.34 8.20 17.47
C PHE A 2 1.48 8.39 16.22
N ILE A 3 0.22 7.96 16.24
CA ILE A 3 -0.68 8.10 15.08
C ILE A 3 -0.87 9.56 14.65
N ASP A 4 -0.91 10.50 15.60
CA ASP A 4 -1.14 11.91 15.28
C ASP A 4 0.12 12.62 14.78
N THR A 5 1.30 11.99 14.88
CA THR A 5 2.56 12.50 14.28
C THR A 5 2.73 12.08 12.82
N LEU A 6 1.86 11.21 12.29
CA LEU A 6 1.97 10.65 10.94
C LEU A 6 1.45 11.62 9.88
N VAL A 7 2.26 12.64 9.58
CA VAL A 7 2.02 13.61 8.52
C VAL A 7 3.28 13.77 7.66
N ALA A 8 3.07 14.06 6.38
CA ALA A 8 4.13 14.32 5.41
C ALA A 8 5.07 15.43 5.88
N GLN A 9 6.36 15.10 5.94
CA GLN A 9 7.43 16.07 6.06
C GLN A 9 7.75 16.68 4.69
N SER A 10 7.61 15.89 3.64
CA SER A 10 7.65 16.34 2.25
C SER A 10 6.45 15.81 1.47
N ARG A 11 5.77 16.71 0.76
CA ARG A 11 4.67 16.40 -0.17
C ARG A 11 5.13 16.43 -1.63
N ALA A 12 6.43 16.37 -1.89
CA ALA A 12 6.94 16.31 -3.25
C ALA A 12 6.44 15.04 -3.94
N SER A 13 5.73 15.22 -5.06
CA SER A 13 5.28 14.12 -5.90
C SER A 13 6.45 13.44 -6.57
N LEU A 14 6.40 12.12 -6.72
CA LEU A 14 7.34 11.36 -7.53
C LEU A 14 7.34 11.91 -8.96
N ALA A 15 8.53 12.28 -9.43
CA ALA A 15 8.79 12.63 -10.80
C ALA A 15 9.19 11.40 -11.61
N ARG A 16 9.21 11.54 -12.94
CA ARG A 16 9.70 10.49 -13.86
C ARG A 16 11.08 9.96 -13.45
N ALA A 17 11.99 10.85 -13.05
CA ALA A 17 13.34 10.47 -12.62
C ALA A 17 13.35 9.51 -11.42
N ASP A 18 12.38 9.63 -10.49
CA ASP A 18 12.27 8.72 -9.35
C ASP A 18 11.85 7.31 -9.81
N PHE A 19 10.90 7.24 -10.74
CA PHE A 19 10.47 5.99 -11.36
C PHE A 19 11.60 5.35 -12.19
N GLU A 20 12.36 6.14 -12.94
CA GLU A 20 13.52 5.67 -13.70
C GLU A 20 14.60 5.10 -12.77
N ALA A 21 14.89 5.79 -11.66
CA ALA A 21 15.87 5.31 -10.69
C ALA A 21 15.41 4.00 -10.01
N ALA A 22 14.13 3.89 -9.64
CA ALA A 22 13.58 2.65 -9.08
C ALA A 22 13.60 1.51 -10.10
N ALA A 23 13.24 1.79 -11.36
CA ALA A 23 13.23 0.81 -12.42
C ALA A 23 14.63 0.31 -12.76
N GLN A 24 15.66 1.17 -12.73
CA GLN A 24 17.06 0.75 -12.84
C GLN A 24 17.43 -0.25 -11.72
N ARG A 25 17.02 0.01 -10.47
CA ARG A 25 17.28 -0.91 -9.34
C ARG A 25 16.51 -2.23 -9.42
N LEU A 26 15.35 -2.23 -10.09
CA LEU A 26 14.53 -3.42 -10.35
C LEU A 26 14.84 -4.08 -11.71
N ASN A 27 15.73 -3.48 -12.50
CA ASN A 27 16.09 -3.88 -13.86
C ASN A 27 14.87 -4.03 -14.80
N CYS A 28 13.88 -3.14 -14.67
CA CYS A 28 12.65 -3.10 -15.48
C CYS A 28 12.48 -1.73 -16.16
N GLU A 29 11.37 -1.56 -16.86
CA GLU A 29 10.99 -0.27 -17.45
C GLU A 29 10.36 0.66 -16.41
N TRP A 30 10.62 1.97 -16.49
CA TRP A 30 10.05 2.94 -15.54
C TRP A 30 8.54 3.05 -15.64
N GLN A 31 8.00 2.85 -16.84
CA GLN A 31 6.55 2.78 -17.08
C GLN A 31 5.92 1.64 -16.31
N ALA A 32 6.63 0.52 -16.08
CA ALA A 32 6.08 -0.60 -15.33
C ALA A 32 5.89 -0.23 -13.84
N VAL A 33 6.88 0.45 -13.24
CA VAL A 33 6.77 0.97 -11.87
C VAL A 33 5.66 2.03 -11.77
N ALA A 34 5.63 2.97 -12.71
CA ALA A 34 4.63 4.03 -12.74
C ALA A 34 3.20 3.49 -12.96
N ALA A 35 3.02 2.44 -13.77
CA ALA A 35 1.74 1.78 -13.98
C ALA A 35 1.18 1.18 -12.68
N VAL A 36 2.03 0.53 -11.86
CA VAL A 36 1.59 0.02 -10.55
C VAL A 36 1.16 1.17 -9.65
N ALA A 37 1.95 2.24 -9.56
CA ALA A 37 1.61 3.41 -8.74
C ALA A 37 0.26 4.03 -9.14
N GLU A 38 0.00 4.14 -10.43
CA GLU A 38 -1.26 4.68 -10.96
C GLU A 38 -2.45 3.78 -10.65
N VAL A 39 -2.31 2.47 -10.76
CA VAL A 39 -3.41 1.53 -10.50
C VAL A 39 -3.73 1.41 -9.00
N GLU A 40 -2.71 1.46 -8.15
CA GLU A 40 -2.91 1.29 -6.70
C GLU A 40 -3.56 2.51 -6.03
N SER A 41 -3.18 3.72 -6.43
CA SER A 41 -3.68 4.95 -5.78
C SER A 41 -4.48 5.87 -6.69
N GLY A 42 -4.34 5.76 -8.01
CA GLY A 42 -5.06 6.60 -8.98
C GLY A 42 -5.04 8.08 -8.61
N SER A 43 -6.23 8.69 -8.63
CA SER A 43 -6.42 10.11 -8.27
C SER A 43 -6.33 10.39 -6.77
N LEU A 44 -6.34 9.38 -5.89
CA LEU A 44 -6.18 9.59 -4.45
C LEU A 44 -4.75 9.98 -4.09
N GLY A 45 -3.77 9.50 -4.86
CA GLY A 45 -2.35 9.78 -4.64
C GLY A 45 -1.80 9.22 -3.33
N ALA A 46 -0.69 9.79 -2.87
CA ALA A 46 0.02 9.33 -1.68
C ALA A 46 -0.52 9.89 -0.37
N PHE A 47 -0.98 11.15 -0.37
CA PHE A 47 -1.31 11.92 0.82
C PHE A 47 -2.64 12.63 0.66
N GLY A 48 -3.43 12.67 1.74
CA GLY A 48 -4.62 13.52 1.84
C GLY A 48 -4.27 15.01 1.99
N PRO A 49 -5.28 15.89 1.95
CA PRO A 49 -5.09 17.33 2.11
C PRO A 49 -4.49 17.70 3.48
N ASP A 50 -4.77 16.89 4.51
CA ASP A 50 -4.21 17.00 5.86
C ASP A 50 -2.74 16.50 5.95
N GLY A 51 -2.18 16.00 4.86
CA GLY A 51 -0.80 15.50 4.78
C GLY A 51 -0.61 14.10 5.34
N ARG A 52 -1.67 13.45 5.80
CA ARG A 52 -1.60 12.05 6.22
C ARG A 52 -1.54 11.16 4.99
N PRO A 53 -0.81 10.02 5.03
CA PRO A 53 -0.84 9.09 3.92
C PRO A 53 -2.27 8.59 3.68
N ILE A 54 -2.61 8.33 2.42
CA ILE A 54 -3.85 7.65 2.07
C ILE A 54 -3.79 6.23 2.65
N ILE A 55 -4.82 5.84 3.40
CA ILE A 55 -4.89 4.51 4.00
C ILE A 55 -6.17 3.76 3.63
N LEU A 56 -6.11 2.44 3.77
CA LEU A 56 -7.25 1.57 3.95
C LEU A 56 -6.97 0.63 5.12
N PHE A 57 -7.75 0.75 6.20
CA PHE A 57 -7.70 -0.18 7.31
C PHE A 57 -8.55 -1.41 7.00
N GLU A 58 -8.02 -2.61 7.29
CA GLU A 58 -8.64 -3.89 6.99
C GLU A 58 -9.00 -4.65 8.28
N PRO A 59 -10.27 -4.57 8.73
CA PRO A 59 -10.70 -5.17 10.00
C PRO A 59 -10.47 -6.67 10.13
N HIS A 60 -10.48 -7.39 9.01
CA HIS A 60 -10.23 -8.83 8.98
C HIS A 60 -8.75 -9.19 9.11
N ILE A 61 -7.86 -8.29 8.69
CA ILE A 61 -6.42 -8.39 8.97
C ILE A 61 -6.17 -8.10 10.45
N PHE A 62 -6.84 -7.10 11.01
CA PHE A 62 -6.75 -6.78 12.44
C PHE A 62 -7.25 -7.93 13.32
N SER A 63 -8.40 -8.52 12.97
CA SER A 63 -8.93 -9.73 13.59
C SER A 63 -7.89 -10.86 13.58
N ARG A 64 -7.27 -11.14 12.41
CA ARG A 64 -6.21 -12.17 12.32
C ARG A 64 -4.99 -11.83 13.17
N ASN A 65 -4.48 -10.61 13.08
CA ASN A 65 -3.25 -10.19 13.78
C ASN A 65 -3.43 -10.13 15.30
N THR A 66 -4.65 -9.98 15.79
CA THR A 66 -4.98 -10.00 17.22
C THR A 66 -5.49 -11.36 17.69
N SER A 67 -5.39 -12.40 16.85
CA SER A 67 -5.94 -13.74 17.15
C SER A 67 -7.41 -13.69 17.56
N ARG A 68 -8.20 -12.84 16.89
CA ARG A 68 -9.63 -12.61 17.08
C ARG A 68 -10.03 -12.03 18.43
N ARG A 69 -9.05 -11.53 19.21
CA ARG A 69 -9.25 -10.99 20.56
C ARG A 69 -10.32 -9.91 20.64
N PHE A 70 -10.49 -9.12 19.58
CA PHE A 70 -11.41 -7.98 19.57
C PHE A 70 -12.72 -8.21 18.81
N ASP A 71 -12.95 -9.37 18.20
CA ASP A 71 -14.11 -9.62 17.33
C ASP A 71 -15.46 -9.37 18.02
N ALA A 72 -15.59 -9.77 19.29
CA ALA A 72 -16.83 -9.58 20.06
C ALA A 72 -16.96 -8.16 20.62
N SER A 73 -15.88 -7.59 21.12
CA SER A 73 -15.87 -6.29 21.80
C SER A 73 -15.89 -5.09 20.85
N HIS A 74 -15.29 -5.22 19.66
CA HIS A 74 -15.13 -4.15 18.67
C HIS A 74 -15.45 -4.68 17.26
N PRO A 75 -16.69 -5.16 17.00
CA PRO A 75 -17.07 -5.79 15.74
C PRO A 75 -17.06 -4.85 14.53
N HIS A 76 -16.85 -3.55 14.74
CA HIS A 76 -16.63 -2.54 13.68
C HIS A 76 -15.15 -2.39 13.29
N LEU A 77 -14.22 -2.81 14.14
CA LEU A 77 -12.77 -2.80 13.89
C LEU A 77 -12.17 -4.18 13.66
N SER A 78 -12.86 -5.24 14.12
CA SER A 78 -12.37 -6.62 14.09
C SER A 78 -13.50 -7.55 13.68
N TYR A 79 -13.37 -8.18 12.52
CA TYR A 79 -14.28 -9.23 12.08
C TYR A 79 -13.56 -10.21 11.15
N PRO A 80 -13.80 -11.53 11.23
CA PRO A 80 -12.95 -12.52 10.58
C PRO A 80 -13.11 -12.60 9.05
N ASN A 81 -14.28 -12.21 8.53
CA ASN A 81 -14.61 -12.40 7.12
C ASN A 81 -14.41 -11.11 6.32
N PHE A 82 -13.65 -11.18 5.23
CA PHE A 82 -13.52 -10.07 4.28
C PHE A 82 -14.91 -9.59 3.81
N GLY A 83 -15.09 -8.27 3.71
CA GLY A 83 -16.32 -7.68 3.20
C GLY A 83 -17.57 -7.83 4.09
N ALA A 84 -17.44 -8.31 5.33
CA ALA A 84 -18.57 -8.41 6.26
C ALA A 84 -19.23 -7.05 6.56
N ARG A 85 -18.47 -5.96 6.40
CA ARG A 85 -18.95 -4.57 6.49
C ARG A 85 -18.33 -3.72 5.38
N PRO A 86 -19.03 -2.69 4.90
CA PRO A 86 -18.46 -1.75 3.96
C PRO A 86 -17.34 -0.93 4.63
N TYR A 87 -16.31 -0.60 3.86
CA TYR A 87 -15.26 0.30 4.32
C TYR A 87 -15.78 1.74 4.47
N PRO A 88 -15.20 2.54 5.39
CA PRO A 88 -15.53 3.95 5.44
C PRO A 88 -15.19 4.67 4.14
N ARG A 89 -16.01 5.68 3.82
CA ARG A 89 -15.95 6.39 2.55
C ARG A 89 -14.86 7.47 2.55
N THR A 90 -14.57 8.04 3.71
CA THR A 90 -13.62 9.15 3.84
C THR A 90 -12.31 8.71 4.49
N GLN A 91 -11.22 9.41 4.17
CA GLN A 91 -9.94 9.21 4.85
C GLN A 91 -10.02 9.54 6.34
N ALA A 92 -10.81 10.55 6.73
CA ALA A 92 -11.00 10.92 8.13
C ALA A 92 -11.56 9.76 8.96
N GLU A 93 -12.59 9.06 8.45
CA GLU A 93 -13.16 7.88 9.11
C GLU A 93 -12.19 6.70 9.14
N ARG A 94 -11.42 6.46 8.06
CA ARG A 94 -10.40 5.40 8.03
C ARG A 94 -9.28 5.64 9.05
N TRP A 95 -8.84 6.89 9.19
CA TRP A 95 -7.89 7.29 10.22
C TRP A 95 -8.47 7.17 11.63
N ALA A 96 -9.76 7.44 11.81
CA ALA A 96 -10.44 7.20 13.08
C ALA A 96 -10.46 5.70 13.44
N GLN A 97 -10.77 4.81 12.48
CA GLN A 97 -10.68 3.36 12.68
C GLN A 97 -9.28 2.91 13.07
N LEU A 98 -8.24 3.35 12.33
CA LEU A 98 -6.86 3.01 12.64
C LEU A 98 -6.45 3.51 14.03
N ARG A 99 -6.85 4.74 14.41
CA ARG A 99 -6.57 5.30 15.74
C ARG A 99 -7.21 4.48 16.85
N GLU A 100 -8.46 4.07 16.68
CA GLU A 100 -9.18 3.25 17.66
C GLU A 100 -8.53 1.86 17.78
N ALA A 101 -8.21 1.21 16.65
CA ALA A 101 -7.50 -0.07 16.65
C ALA A 101 -6.11 0.04 17.29
N PHE A 102 -5.39 1.14 17.04
CA PHE A 102 -4.07 1.39 17.62
C PHE A 102 -4.12 1.53 19.15
N ALA A 103 -5.20 2.07 19.70
CA ALA A 103 -5.40 2.13 21.15
C ALA A 103 -5.62 0.74 21.79
N LEU A 104 -6.06 -0.26 21.00
CA LEU A 104 -6.27 -1.64 21.45
C LEU A 104 -5.01 -2.51 21.30
N ASP A 105 -4.32 -2.37 20.17
CA ASP A 105 -3.11 -3.12 19.85
C ASP A 105 -2.31 -2.36 18.78
N GLU A 106 -1.25 -1.67 19.20
CA GLU A 106 -0.47 -0.79 18.33
C GLU A 106 0.09 -1.54 17.11
N ASP A 107 0.73 -2.68 17.37
CA ASP A 107 1.46 -3.44 16.36
C ASP A 107 0.50 -4.09 15.37
N ALA A 108 -0.60 -4.70 15.86
CA ALA A 108 -1.61 -5.28 15.00
C ALA A 108 -2.33 -4.20 14.18
N ALA A 109 -2.62 -3.03 14.75
CA ALA A 109 -3.28 -1.94 14.03
C ALA A 109 -2.42 -1.45 12.85
N LEU A 110 -1.13 -1.17 13.09
CA LEU A 110 -0.21 -0.72 12.04
C LEU A 110 0.01 -1.79 10.95
N LYS A 111 -0.04 -3.08 11.31
CA LYS A 111 0.05 -4.18 10.32
C LYS A 111 -1.22 -4.31 9.46
N SER A 112 -2.34 -3.75 9.90
CA SER A 112 -3.67 -4.03 9.34
C SER A 112 -4.21 -2.89 8.47
N ALA A 113 -3.36 -2.00 8.00
CA ALA A 113 -3.73 -1.00 6.99
C ALA A 113 -2.75 -0.97 5.82
N SER A 114 -3.23 -0.65 4.63
CA SER A 114 -2.41 -0.27 3.49
C SER A 114 -2.10 1.23 3.56
N TYR A 115 -0.94 1.62 3.04
CA TYR A 115 -0.45 3.00 3.16
C TYR A 115 0.09 3.55 1.85
N GLY A 116 -0.26 4.81 1.57
CA GLY A 116 0.36 5.64 0.55
C GLY A 116 0.10 5.19 -0.89
N LYS A 117 0.95 5.67 -1.80
CA LYS A 117 0.80 5.54 -3.25
C LYS A 117 0.71 4.11 -3.76
N PHE A 118 1.44 3.20 -3.11
CA PHE A 118 1.56 1.81 -3.53
C PHE A 118 0.63 0.88 -2.73
N GLN A 119 -0.12 1.42 -1.77
CA GLN A 119 -1.08 0.69 -0.93
C GLN A 119 -0.52 -0.62 -0.33
N ILE A 120 0.74 -0.59 0.10
CA ILE A 120 1.37 -1.77 0.72
C ILE A 120 0.85 -1.93 2.14
N LEU A 121 0.33 -3.13 2.43
CA LEU A 121 -0.19 -3.50 3.74
C LEU A 121 0.95 -3.56 4.78
N GLY A 122 0.77 -2.92 5.93
CA GLY A 122 1.81 -2.77 6.96
C GLY A 122 2.34 -4.09 7.53
N GLN A 123 1.60 -5.18 7.43
CA GLN A 123 2.09 -6.52 7.80
C GLN A 123 3.33 -6.94 7.01
N ASN A 124 3.56 -6.33 5.84
CA ASN A 124 4.70 -6.63 4.98
C ASN A 124 5.96 -5.82 5.34
N PHE A 125 5.98 -5.09 6.46
CA PHE A 125 7.11 -4.23 6.86
C PHE A 125 8.47 -4.92 6.73
N ALA A 126 8.58 -6.17 7.21
CA ALA A 126 9.82 -6.94 7.18
C ALA A 126 10.25 -7.30 5.75
N VAL A 127 9.30 -7.70 4.89
CA VAL A 127 9.55 -8.00 3.48
C VAL A 127 9.98 -6.73 2.72
N CYS A 128 9.45 -5.57 3.11
CA CYS A 128 9.88 -4.27 2.61
C CYS A 128 11.23 -3.80 3.15
N GLY A 129 11.86 -4.55 4.08
CA GLY A 129 13.17 -4.23 4.65
C GLY A 129 13.14 -3.32 5.89
N PHE A 130 11.99 -3.14 6.54
CA PHE A 130 11.86 -2.33 7.76
C PHE A 130 11.97 -3.19 9.03
N ALA A 131 12.52 -2.60 10.09
CA ALA A 131 12.71 -3.29 11.37
C ALA A 131 11.42 -3.48 12.19
N SER A 132 10.38 -2.67 11.95
CA SER A 132 9.12 -2.74 12.68
C SER A 132 7.96 -2.12 11.89
N PRO A 133 6.69 -2.43 12.24
CA PRO A 133 5.53 -1.75 11.66
C PRO A 133 5.59 -0.24 11.86
N ARG A 134 6.05 0.20 13.04
CA ARG A 134 6.25 1.63 13.35
C ARG A 134 7.23 2.27 12.36
N ALA A 135 8.38 1.65 12.10
CA ALA A 135 9.37 2.18 11.16
C ALA A 135 8.82 2.24 9.72
N PHE A 136 8.08 1.21 9.30
CA PHE A 136 7.43 1.20 7.99
C PHE A 136 6.40 2.33 7.86
N VAL A 137 5.47 2.46 8.80
CA VAL A 137 4.41 3.48 8.73
C VAL A 137 4.97 4.90 8.83
N SER A 138 6.03 5.11 9.63
CA SER A 138 6.75 6.38 9.64
C SER A 138 7.31 6.74 8.26
N ALA A 139 7.95 5.80 7.57
CA ALA A 139 8.46 6.04 6.21
C ALA A 139 7.33 6.29 5.19
N MET A 140 6.18 5.64 5.36
CA MET A 140 5.01 5.87 4.49
C MET A 140 4.41 7.26 4.72
N ALA A 141 4.43 7.73 5.97
CA ALA A 141 3.94 9.06 6.33
C ALA A 141 4.93 10.17 5.96
N GLU A 142 6.23 9.90 5.87
CA GLU A 142 7.26 10.92 5.68
C GLU A 142 7.26 11.56 4.28
N SER A 143 7.25 10.73 3.22
CA SER A 143 7.37 11.17 1.83
C SER A 143 6.95 10.11 0.80
N GLU A 144 6.61 10.52 -0.43
CA GLU A 144 6.37 9.57 -1.53
C GLU A 144 7.63 8.77 -1.89
N ALA A 145 8.82 9.36 -1.72
CA ALA A 145 10.09 8.65 -1.89
C ALA A 145 10.24 7.50 -0.88
N GLY A 146 9.79 7.69 0.37
CA GLY A 146 9.71 6.62 1.36
C GLY A 146 8.78 5.49 0.92
N GLN A 147 7.62 5.85 0.35
CA GLN A 147 6.66 4.90 -0.20
C GLN A 147 7.23 4.11 -1.40
N LEU A 148 7.96 4.77 -2.30
CA LEU A 148 8.65 4.12 -3.42
C LEU A 148 9.72 3.13 -2.94
N ARG A 149 10.51 3.49 -1.92
CA ARG A 149 11.49 2.55 -1.33
C ARG A 149 10.82 1.30 -0.77
N ALA A 150 9.69 1.43 -0.09
CA ALA A 150 8.94 0.26 0.41
C ALA A 150 8.40 -0.61 -0.72
N PHE A 151 7.94 0.01 -1.82
CA PHE A 151 7.54 -0.72 -3.03
C PHE A 151 8.69 -1.53 -3.61
N GLU A 152 9.87 -0.94 -3.79
CA GLU A 152 11.03 -1.69 -4.28
C GLU A 152 11.44 -2.83 -3.32
N GLY A 153 11.34 -2.59 -2.01
CA GLY A 153 11.54 -3.63 -0.99
C GLY A 153 10.54 -4.77 -1.14
N PHE A 154 9.26 -4.44 -1.27
CA PHE A 154 8.18 -5.42 -1.44
C PHE A 154 8.35 -6.27 -2.70
N VAL A 155 8.67 -5.64 -3.83
CA VAL A 155 8.89 -6.33 -5.12
C VAL A 155 10.05 -7.31 -5.01
N ARG A 156 11.19 -6.89 -4.45
CA ARG A 156 12.36 -7.77 -4.28
C ARG A 156 12.11 -8.88 -3.26
N GLY A 157 11.54 -8.52 -2.11
CA GLY A 157 11.30 -9.47 -1.01
C GLY A 157 10.32 -10.58 -1.38
N ASN A 158 9.34 -10.29 -2.24
CA ASN A 158 8.40 -11.29 -2.77
C ASN A 158 8.80 -11.88 -4.13
N ARG A 159 9.99 -11.53 -4.66
CA ARG A 159 10.51 -12.02 -5.96
C ARG A 159 9.58 -11.71 -7.14
N LEU A 160 8.93 -10.55 -7.11
CA LEU A 160 8.03 -10.07 -8.15
C LEU A 160 8.78 -9.32 -9.27
N ASP A 161 10.08 -9.08 -9.09
CA ASP A 161 10.94 -8.39 -10.05
C ASP A 161 10.97 -9.11 -11.40
N ALA A 162 11.01 -10.45 -11.43
CA ALA A 162 11.01 -11.20 -12.68
C ALA A 162 9.71 -10.99 -13.49
N ALA A 163 8.56 -10.99 -12.81
CA ALA A 163 7.27 -10.73 -13.44
C ALA A 163 7.19 -9.28 -13.97
N LEU A 164 7.64 -8.31 -13.18
CA LEU A 164 7.65 -6.91 -13.60
C LEU A 164 8.58 -6.66 -14.81
N ARG A 165 9.74 -7.34 -14.86
CA ARG A 165 10.67 -7.28 -15.99
C ARG A 165 10.13 -7.93 -17.25
N ALA A 166 9.44 -9.06 -17.10
CA ALA A 166 8.79 -9.76 -18.21
C ALA A 166 7.47 -9.10 -18.64
N LEU A 167 7.02 -8.04 -17.94
CA LEU A 167 5.70 -7.45 -18.09
C LEU A 167 4.56 -8.49 -17.94
N ASP A 168 4.78 -9.52 -17.13
CA ASP A 168 3.77 -10.51 -16.79
C ASP A 168 2.84 -9.94 -15.72
N TRP A 169 1.87 -9.14 -16.16
CA TRP A 169 0.91 -8.47 -15.29
C TRP A 169 0.05 -9.41 -14.48
N ARG A 170 -0.18 -10.65 -14.96
CA ARG A 170 -0.94 -11.66 -14.22
C ARG A 170 -0.11 -12.20 -13.07
N ALA A 171 1.12 -12.62 -13.32
CA ALA A 171 2.02 -13.10 -12.26
C ALA A 171 2.31 -11.98 -11.25
N PHE A 172 2.55 -10.75 -11.73
CA PHE A 172 2.78 -9.60 -10.86
C PHE A 172 1.56 -9.29 -9.99
N ALA A 173 0.38 -9.10 -10.58
CA ALA A 173 -0.84 -8.76 -9.82
C ALA A 173 -1.27 -9.89 -8.86
N ARG A 174 -1.07 -11.16 -9.22
CA ARG A 174 -1.33 -12.28 -8.31
C ARG A 174 -0.42 -12.24 -7.08
N GLY A 175 0.86 -11.90 -7.26
CA GLY A 175 1.81 -11.78 -6.16
C GLY A 175 1.66 -10.50 -5.35
N TYR A 176 1.26 -9.40 -5.99
CA TYR A 176 1.13 -8.09 -5.37
C TYR A 176 -0.23 -7.89 -4.68
N ASN A 177 -1.34 -8.16 -5.37
CA ASN A 177 -2.71 -7.96 -4.90
C ASN A 177 -3.35 -9.24 -4.32
N GLY A 178 -2.70 -10.40 -4.50
CA GLY A 178 -3.18 -11.69 -4.01
C GLY A 178 -4.02 -12.48 -5.02
N PRO A 179 -4.48 -13.69 -4.65
CA PRO A 179 -5.11 -14.64 -5.58
C PRO A 179 -6.43 -14.15 -6.19
N ALA A 180 -7.11 -13.19 -5.56
CA ALA A 180 -8.37 -12.63 -6.05
C ALA A 180 -8.19 -11.48 -7.07
N TYR A 181 -6.96 -11.18 -7.49
CA TYR A 181 -6.63 -10.05 -8.38
C TYR A 181 -7.44 -9.97 -9.68
N GLU A 182 -7.95 -11.10 -10.18
CA GLU A 182 -8.76 -11.13 -11.40
C GLU A 182 -10.13 -10.48 -11.23
N GLN A 183 -10.73 -10.58 -10.03
CA GLN A 183 -12.05 -10.02 -9.73
C GLN A 183 -12.05 -8.50 -9.83
N THR A 184 -10.93 -7.87 -9.47
CA THR A 184 -10.71 -6.42 -9.56
C THR A 184 -9.97 -6.01 -10.83
N ARG A 185 -9.61 -6.98 -11.68
CA ARG A 185 -8.91 -6.81 -12.97
C ARG A 185 -7.58 -6.06 -12.84
N TYR A 186 -6.84 -6.25 -11.75
CA TYR A 186 -5.57 -5.53 -11.51
C TYR A 186 -4.58 -5.68 -12.66
N HIS A 187 -4.38 -6.91 -13.13
CA HIS A 187 -3.49 -7.21 -14.25
C HIS A 187 -3.83 -6.43 -15.52
N ILE A 188 -5.12 -6.36 -15.89
CA ILE A 188 -5.58 -5.61 -17.07
C ILE A 188 -5.34 -4.11 -16.87
N LYS A 189 -5.68 -3.57 -15.70
CA LYS A 189 -5.49 -2.14 -15.41
C LYS A 189 -4.02 -1.73 -15.44
N MET A 190 -3.13 -2.58 -14.92
CA MET A 190 -1.68 -2.33 -14.94
C MET A 190 -1.14 -2.38 -16.37
N GLU A 191 -1.58 -3.34 -17.18
CA GLU A 191 -1.23 -3.44 -18.59
C GLU A 191 -1.70 -2.21 -19.39
N GLU A 192 -2.96 -1.80 -19.22
CA GLU A 192 -3.53 -0.62 -19.87
C GLU A 192 -2.77 0.67 -19.46
N ALA A 193 -2.44 0.80 -18.17
CA ALA A 193 -1.69 1.94 -17.67
C ALA A 193 -0.27 1.98 -18.24
N TYR A 194 0.42 0.84 -18.25
CA TYR A 194 1.74 0.71 -18.85
C TYR A 194 1.73 1.09 -20.33
N ASN A 195 0.79 0.56 -21.11
CA ASN A 195 0.70 0.84 -22.54
C ASN A 195 0.45 2.32 -22.83
N ARG A 196 -0.40 2.99 -22.03
CA ARG A 196 -0.61 4.43 -22.13
C ARG A 196 0.67 5.21 -21.81
N LEU A 197 1.37 4.87 -20.73
CA LEU A 197 2.63 5.51 -20.33
C LEU A 197 3.75 5.30 -21.37
N LYS A 198 3.76 4.16 -22.06
CA LYS A 198 4.68 3.90 -23.18
C LYS A 198 4.35 4.76 -24.38
N ALA A 199 3.07 4.96 -24.69
CA ALA A 199 2.63 5.77 -25.83
C ALA A 199 2.84 7.28 -25.61
N THR A 200 2.69 7.77 -24.37
CA THR A 200 2.90 9.19 -24.04
C THR A 200 4.35 9.53 -23.69
N GLY A 201 5.22 8.52 -23.58
CA GLY A 201 6.60 8.63 -23.13
C GLY A 201 7.67 8.71 -24.23
N ALA A 202 7.28 8.96 -25.49
CA ALA A 202 8.17 9.38 -26.58
C ALA A 202 8.45 10.89 -26.50
#